data_AF-A0A2V1JV76-F1
#
_entry.id   AF-A0A2V1JV76-F1
#
_cell.length_a   1.000
_cell.length_b   1.000
_cell.length_c   1.000
_cell.angle_alpha   90.00
_cell.angle_beta   90.00
_cell.angle_gamma   90.00
#
_symmetry.space_group_name_H-M   'P 1'
#
loop_
_entity.id
_entity.type
_entity.pdbx_description
1 polymer ?
#
loop_
_entity_poly.entity_id
_entity_poly.type
_entity_poly.pdbx_seq_one_letter_code
_entity_poly.pdbx_strand_id
1 'polypeptide(L)'
;MCKMHEIAWIAGMEYRKWFSLKKMLILLFSILFLGEYIFSNMARVAEETGLSINILEPMDLVLSFQFYMLVIPLIFIVLLSGFPDKSGGNIFVMMRATRRIWLAGQFLFGLLAGVTCLGSFFAASFLWIGRGAVWQNQWSGF
;
A
#
# COMPACT_ATOMS: atom_id res chain seq x y z
N MET A 1 -13.11 -2.56 -30.72
CA MET A 1 -12.11 -1.67 -30.08
C MET A 1 -11.84 -2.21 -28.68
N CYS A 2 -10.58 -2.22 -28.25
CA CYS A 2 -9.96 -3.22 -27.35
C CYS A 2 -10.67 -3.48 -26.00
N LYS A 3 -11.05 -4.75 -25.75
CA LYS A 3 -11.53 -5.24 -24.44
C LYS A 3 -10.61 -4.87 -23.27
N MET A 4 -9.30 -4.76 -23.52
CA MET A 4 -8.33 -4.33 -22.50
C MET A 4 -8.52 -2.88 -22.04
N HIS A 5 -8.94 -1.99 -22.95
CA HIS A 5 -9.19 -0.59 -22.62
C HIS A 5 -10.42 -0.45 -21.70
N GLU A 6 -11.46 -1.27 -21.91
CA GLU A 6 -12.64 -1.31 -21.03
C GLU A 6 -12.28 -1.77 -19.62
N ILE A 7 -11.42 -2.79 -19.49
CA ILE A 7 -10.94 -3.28 -18.18
C ILE A 7 -10.18 -2.17 -17.45
N ALA A 8 -9.23 -1.51 -18.14
CA ALA A 8 -8.44 -0.42 -17.56
C ALA A 8 -9.32 0.78 -17.18
N TRP A 9 -10.33 1.10 -17.99
CA TRP A 9 -11.30 2.16 -17.70
C TRP A 9 -12.12 1.85 -16.44
N ILE A 10 -12.65 0.63 -16.32
CA ILE A 10 -13.41 0.20 -15.13
C ILE A 10 -12.52 0.27 -13.89
N ALA A 11 -11.30 -0.26 -13.97
CA ALA A 11 -10.35 -0.22 -12.85
C ALA A 11 -10.00 1.23 -12.46
N GLY A 12 -9.76 2.11 -13.43
CA GLY A 12 -9.43 3.51 -13.19
C GLY A 12 -10.58 4.32 -12.59
N MET A 13 -11.83 4.04 -12.99
CA MET A 13 -13.00 4.65 -12.35
C MET A 13 -13.12 4.24 -10.88
N GLU A 14 -12.97 2.95 -10.57
CA GLU A 14 -13.01 2.46 -9.19
C GLU A 14 -11.85 2.98 -8.35
N TYR A 15 -10.65 3.06 -8.93
CA TYR A 15 -9.47 3.60 -8.27
C TYR A 15 -9.67 5.06 -7.84
N ARG A 16 -10.25 5.91 -8.70
CA ARG A 16 -10.56 7.30 -8.34
C ARG A 16 -11.60 7.41 -7.23
N LYS A 17 -12.63 6.56 -7.23
CA LYS A 17 -13.62 6.52 -6.14
C LYS A 17 -13.00 6.02 -4.84
N TRP A 18 -12.10 5.03 -4.93
CA TRP A 18 -11.37 4.50 -3.79
C TRP A 18 -10.45 5.55 -3.15
N PHE A 19 -9.93 6.50 -3.94
CA PHE A 19 -9.15 7.64 -3.47
C PHE A 19 -10.00 8.70 -2.73
N SER A 20 -10.74 8.24 -1.71
CA SER A 20 -11.57 9.08 -0.85
C SER A 20 -10.76 9.56 0.35
N LEU A 21 -11.05 10.78 0.82
CA LEU A 21 -10.44 11.39 2.01
C LEU A 21 -10.42 10.45 3.22
N LYS A 22 -11.51 9.71 3.48
CA LYS A 22 -11.61 8.80 4.63
C LYS A 22 -10.56 7.68 4.58
N LYS A 23 -10.35 7.09 3.39
CA LYS A 23 -9.39 6.00 3.18
C LYS A 23 -7.96 6.52 3.20
N MET A 24 -7.72 7.70 2.62
CA MET A 24 -6.41 8.36 2.70
C MET A 24 -6.02 8.72 4.13
N LEU A 25 -6.99 9.09 4.96
CA LEU A 25 -6.78 9.41 6.37
C LEU A 25 -6.44 8.14 7.18
N ILE A 26 -7.09 7.01 6.90
CA ILE A 26 -6.72 5.70 7.47
C ILE A 26 -5.29 5.31 7.04
N LEU A 27 -4.97 5.47 5.76
CA LEU A 27 -3.63 5.17 5.23
C LEU A 27 -2.57 6.07 5.88
N LEU A 28 -2.85 7.36 6.05
CA LEU A 28 -1.97 8.31 6.72
C LEU A 28 -1.71 7.90 8.17
N PHE A 29 -2.74 7.57 8.95
CA PHE A 29 -2.55 7.10 10.32
C PHE A 29 -1.76 5.79 10.38
N SER A 30 -1.98 4.91 9.42
CA SER A 30 -1.22 3.65 9.31
C SER A 30 0.27 3.91 9.03
N ILE A 31 0.56 4.88 8.18
CA ILE A 31 1.93 5.34 7.90
C ILE A 31 2.56 5.95 9.15
N LEU A 32 1.85 6.82 9.86
CA LEU A 32 2.33 7.40 11.12
C LEU A 32 2.61 6.32 12.18
N PHE A 33 1.73 5.32 12.27
CA PHE A 33 1.91 4.19 13.17
C PHE A 33 3.19 3.41 12.86
N LEU A 34 3.41 3.01 11.60
CA LEU A 34 4.65 2.33 11.20
C LEU A 34 5.89 3.21 11.39
N GLY A 35 5.77 4.50 11.05
CA GLY A 35 6.84 5.49 11.19
C GLY A 35 7.32 5.64 12.63
N GLU A 36 6.39 5.84 13.57
CA GLU A 36 6.73 6.07 14.97
C GLU A 36 7.16 4.79 15.69
N TYR A 37 6.45 3.67 15.45
CA TYR A 37 6.72 2.44 16.20
C TYR A 37 7.88 1.61 15.64
N ILE A 38 8.17 1.70 14.34
CA ILE A 38 9.20 0.86 13.72
C ILE A 38 10.35 1.73 13.24
N PHE A 39 10.09 2.69 12.36
CA PHE A 39 11.17 3.42 11.70
C PHE A 39 11.94 4.33 12.66
N SER A 40 11.25 5.01 13.58
CA SER A 40 11.88 5.81 14.62
C SER A 40 12.74 4.96 15.57
N ASN A 41 12.21 3.80 16.01
CA ASN A 41 12.96 2.87 16.86
C ASN A 41 14.20 2.31 16.14
N MET A 42 14.06 1.94 14.87
CA MET A 42 15.17 1.45 14.05
C MET A 42 16.24 2.52 13.86
N ALA A 43 15.85 3.76 13.55
CA ALA A 43 16.76 4.88 13.40
C ALA A 43 17.55 5.15 14.69
N ARG A 44 16.87 5.14 15.86
CA ARG A 44 17.52 5.33 17.15
C ARG A 44 18.53 4.23 17.45
N VAL A 45 18.18 2.96 17.21
CA VAL A 45 19.11 1.84 17.45
C VAL A 45 20.33 1.95 16.53
N ALA A 46 20.16 2.35 15.27
CA ALA A 46 21.29 2.56 14.37
C ALA A 46 22.20 3.72 14.80
N GLU A 47 21.64 4.82 15.30
CA GLU A 47 22.43 5.92 15.87
C GLU A 47 23.22 5.48 17.11
N GLU A 48 22.60 4.71 18.02
CA GLU A 48 23.24 4.23 19.24
C GLU A 48 24.35 3.19 18.97
N THR A 49 24.16 2.36 17.94
CA THR A 49 25.11 1.28 17.60
C THR A 49 26.14 1.68 16.54
N GLY A 50 25.96 2.83 15.89
CA GLY A 50 26.80 3.28 14.78
C GLY A 50 26.65 2.44 13.51
N LEU A 51 25.57 1.67 13.39
CA LEU A 51 25.31 0.81 12.23
C LEU A 51 24.78 1.64 11.04
N SER A 52 25.30 1.36 9.85
CA SER A 52 24.73 1.89 8.61
C SER A 52 23.51 1.07 8.20
N ILE A 53 22.35 1.72 8.09
CA ILE A 53 21.11 1.10 7.63
C ILE A 53 21.08 1.12 6.10
N ASN A 54 20.80 -0.03 5.48
CA ASN A 54 20.48 -0.07 4.05
C ASN A 54 19.03 0.41 3.80
N ILE A 55 18.80 1.07 2.69
CA ILE A 55 17.51 1.65 2.29
C ILE A 55 16.34 0.65 2.30
N LEU A 56 16.60 -0.63 2.03
CA LEU A 56 15.57 -1.68 1.96
C LEU A 56 15.33 -2.39 3.30
N GLU A 57 16.24 -2.26 4.27
CA GLU A 57 16.13 -2.92 5.58
C GLU A 57 14.86 -2.56 6.36
N PRO A 58 14.33 -1.32 6.32
CA PRO A 58 13.14 -1.02 7.11
C PRO A 58 11.92 -1.84 6.67
N MET A 59 11.81 -2.19 5.38
CA MET A 59 10.74 -3.09 4.92
C MET A 59 11.00 -4.53 5.33
N ASP A 60 12.26 -4.98 5.28
CA ASP A 60 12.64 -6.32 5.69
C ASP A 60 12.35 -6.55 7.17
N LEU A 61 12.66 -5.55 8.00
CA LEU A 61 12.35 -5.53 9.43
C LEU A 61 10.84 -5.62 9.68
N VAL A 62 10.05 -4.83 8.97
CA VAL A 62 8.58 -4.86 9.04
C VAL A 62 8.03 -6.25 8.69
N LEU A 63 8.61 -6.91 7.69
CA LEU A 63 8.20 -8.24 7.27
C LEU A 63 8.71 -9.36 8.19
N SER A 64 9.79 -9.13 8.93
CA SER A 64 10.37 -10.10 9.86
C SER A 64 9.54 -10.28 11.13
N PHE A 65 8.84 -9.23 11.57
CA PHE A 65 7.99 -9.29 12.75
C PHE A 65 6.58 -9.78 12.42
N GLN A 66 6.18 -10.90 13.03
CA GLN A 66 4.87 -11.55 12.82
C GLN A 66 3.69 -10.59 13.03
N PHE A 67 3.77 -9.68 14.00
CA PHE A 67 2.72 -8.70 14.27
C PHE A 67 2.51 -7.76 13.08
N TYR A 68 3.57 -7.12 12.56
CA TYR A 68 3.45 -6.16 11.46
C TYR A 68 3.13 -6.84 10.13
N MET A 69 3.64 -8.06 9.91
CA MET A 69 3.27 -8.91 8.79
C MET A 69 1.75 -9.14 8.70
N LEU A 70 1.04 -9.21 9.84
CA LEU A 70 -0.42 -9.35 9.89
C LEU A 70 -1.16 -8.01 9.84
N VAL A 71 -0.58 -6.95 10.41
CA VAL A 71 -1.18 -5.61 10.44
C VAL A 71 -1.31 -5.02 9.03
N ILE A 72 -0.31 -5.20 8.16
CA ILE A 72 -0.35 -4.66 6.79
C ILE A 72 -1.53 -5.21 5.96
N PRO A 73 -1.73 -6.55 5.86
CA PRO A 73 -2.92 -7.12 5.24
C PRO A 73 -4.23 -6.64 5.88
N LEU A 74 -4.25 -6.47 7.20
CA LEU A 74 -5.45 -6.00 7.90
C LEU A 74 -5.82 -4.56 7.52
N ILE A 75 -4.82 -3.67 7.46
CA ILE A 75 -5.00 -2.29 6.94
C ILE A 75 -5.53 -2.34 5.51
N PHE A 76 -4.96 -3.21 4.68
CA PHE A 76 -5.40 -3.34 3.29
C PHE A 76 -6.87 -3.80 3.18
N ILE A 77 -7.29 -4.78 3.99
CA ILE A 77 -8.69 -5.22 4.07
C ILE A 77 -9.60 -4.06 4.50
N VAL A 78 -9.18 -3.26 5.50
CA VAL A 78 -9.94 -2.08 5.94
C VAL A 78 -10.08 -1.05 4.82
N LEU A 79 -9.01 -0.79 4.06
CA LEU A 79 -9.05 0.11 2.90
C LEU A 79 -9.98 -0.39 1.79
N LEU A 80 -10.16 -1.71 1.68
CA LEU A 80 -11.08 -2.37 0.75
C LEU A 80 -12.47 -2.64 1.31
N SER A 81 -12.75 -2.39 2.59
CA SER A 81 -14.04 -2.76 3.24
C SER A 81 -15.29 -2.17 2.58
N GLY A 82 -15.17 -1.03 1.89
CA GLY A 82 -16.25 -0.41 1.12
C GLY A 82 -16.42 -0.96 -0.30
N PHE A 83 -15.68 -1.99 -0.68
CA PHE A 83 -15.69 -2.62 -2.00
C PHE A 83 -16.36 -4.00 -1.94
N PRO A 84 -17.16 -4.42 -2.94
CA PRO A 84 -17.57 -3.69 -4.13
C PRO A 84 -18.67 -2.67 -3.85
N ASP A 85 -18.46 -1.44 -4.33
CA ASP A 85 -19.44 -0.36 -4.17
C ASP A 85 -20.68 -0.67 -5.02
N LYS A 86 -21.85 -0.71 -4.37
CA LYS A 86 -23.17 -0.93 -5.00
C LYS A 86 -23.80 0.39 -5.49
N SER A 87 -23.04 1.47 -5.58
CA SER A 87 -23.54 2.73 -6.14
C SER A 87 -24.16 2.53 -7.53
N GLY A 88 -25.19 3.32 -7.83
CA GLY A 88 -25.95 3.22 -9.08
C GLY A 88 -25.04 3.23 -10.32
N GLY A 89 -23.94 4.00 -10.29
CA GLY A 89 -22.93 4.02 -11.35
C GLY A 89 -22.30 2.65 -11.65
N ASN A 90 -21.99 1.84 -10.63
CA ASN A 90 -21.43 0.51 -10.84
C ASN A 90 -22.43 -0.49 -11.41
N ILE A 91 -23.70 -0.34 -11.05
CA ILE A 91 -24.79 -1.17 -11.59
C ILE A 91 -24.96 -0.89 -13.09
N PHE A 92 -24.94 0.39 -13.50
CA PHE A 92 -25.01 0.75 -14.93
C PHE A 92 -23.79 0.28 -15.73
N VAL A 93 -22.59 0.33 -15.15
CA VAL A 93 -21.38 -0.22 -15.79
C VAL A 93 -21.49 -1.74 -15.94
N MET A 94 -22.00 -2.44 -14.94
CA MET A 94 -22.25 -3.89 -15.00
C MET A 94 -23.32 -4.27 -16.03
N MET A 95 -24.33 -3.41 -16.25
CA MET A 95 -25.34 -3.62 -17.32
C MET A 95 -24.77 -3.41 -18.73
N ARG A 96 -23.79 -2.51 -18.89
CA ARG A 96 -23.17 -2.20 -20.21
C ARG A 96 -21.98 -3.10 -20.54
N ALA A 97 -21.25 -3.60 -19.55
CA ALA A 97 -20.08 -4.46 -19.73
C ALA A 97 -20.42 -5.94 -19.50
N THR A 98 -19.75 -6.86 -20.20
CA THR A 98 -19.88 -8.29 -19.89
C THR A 98 -19.36 -8.60 -18.48
N ARG A 99 -20.04 -9.48 -17.73
CA ARG A 99 -19.65 -9.89 -16.35
C ARG A 99 -18.16 -10.24 -16.20
N ARG A 100 -17.57 -10.92 -17.19
CA ARG A 100 -16.13 -11.27 -17.17
C ARG A 100 -15.21 -10.05 -17.26
N ILE A 101 -15.57 -9.06 -18.07
CA ILE A 101 -14.80 -7.82 -18.25
C ILE A 101 -14.89 -6.97 -16.99
N TRP A 102 -16.09 -6.88 -16.40
CA TRP A 102 -16.29 -6.20 -15.12
C TRP A 102 -15.46 -6.85 -14.00
N LEU A 103 -15.52 -8.17 -13.84
CA LEU A 103 -14.72 -8.90 -12.84
C LEU A 103 -13.21 -8.70 -13.03
N ALA A 104 -12.73 -8.73 -14.27
CA ALA A 104 -11.32 -8.48 -14.57
C ALA A 104 -10.91 -7.04 -14.20
N GLY A 105 -11.77 -6.05 -14.44
CA GLY A 105 -11.55 -4.66 -14.03
C GLY A 105 -11.46 -4.51 -12.51
N GLN A 106 -12.33 -5.22 -11.78
CA GLN A 106 -12.30 -5.24 -10.32
C GLN A 106 -11.05 -5.90 -9.74
N PHE A 107 -10.59 -6.99 -10.35
CA PHE A 107 -9.35 -7.64 -9.95
C PHE A 107 -8.14 -6.72 -10.19
N LEU A 108 -8.09 -6.06 -11.35
CA LEU A 108 -7.04 -5.09 -11.66
C LEU A 108 -7.04 -3.90 -10.69
N PHE A 109 -8.22 -3.40 -10.31
CA PHE A 109 -8.35 -2.37 -9.28
C PHE A 109 -7.77 -2.84 -7.92
N GLY A 110 -8.09 -4.07 -7.49
CA GLY A 110 -7.53 -4.64 -6.26
C GLY A 110 -6.00 -4.72 -6.28
N LEU A 111 -5.40 -5.12 -7.41
CA LEU A 111 -3.95 -5.12 -7.58
C LEU A 111 -3.36 -3.71 -7.51
N LEU A 112 -3.97 -2.74 -8.20
CA LEU A 112 -3.52 -1.35 -8.16
C LEU A 112 -3.58 -0.77 -6.75
N ALA A 113 -4.69 -0.97 -6.03
CA ALA A 113 -4.83 -0.53 -4.66
C ALA A 113 -3.80 -1.18 -3.73
N GLY A 114 -3.49 -2.47 -3.93
CA GLY A 114 -2.45 -3.19 -3.19
C GLY A 114 -1.07 -2.59 -3.42
N VAL A 115 -0.71 -2.34 -4.68
CA VAL A 115 0.55 -1.68 -5.05
C VAL A 115 0.64 -0.27 -4.47
N THR A 116 -0.44 0.51 -4.50
CA THR A 116 -0.47 1.85 -3.88
C THR A 116 -0.29 1.80 -2.37
N CYS A 117 -0.96 0.85 -1.69
CA CYS A 117 -0.84 0.66 -0.25
C CYS A 117 0.61 0.32 0.13
N LEU A 118 1.19 -0.72 -0.47
CA LEU A 118 2.58 -1.13 -0.22
C LEU A 118 3.59 -0.04 -0.62
N GLY A 119 3.38 0.58 -1.78
CA GLY A 119 4.22 1.69 -2.24
C GLY A 119 4.19 2.89 -1.31
N SER A 120 3.07 3.16 -0.65
CA SER A 120 2.97 4.25 0.33
C SER A 120 3.74 3.95 1.63
N PHE A 121 3.75 2.69 2.11
CA PHE A 121 4.58 2.29 3.25
C PHE A 121 6.07 2.32 2.91
N PHE A 122 6.41 1.90 1.69
CA PHE A 122 7.77 1.99 1.19
C PHE A 122 8.23 3.45 1.09
N ALA A 123 7.42 4.32 0.50
CA ALA A 123 7.68 5.76 0.45
C ALA A 123 7.84 6.38 1.84
N ALA A 124 7.02 5.98 2.81
CA ALA A 124 7.15 6.43 4.19
C ALA A 124 8.48 6.02 4.83
N SER A 125 8.95 4.80 4.58
CA SER A 125 10.26 4.36 5.08
C SER A 125 11.40 5.25 4.58
N PHE A 126 11.39 5.65 3.31
CA PHE A 126 12.36 6.61 2.79
C PHE A 126 12.28 7.97 3.49
N LEU A 127 11.08 8.45 3.80
CA LEU A 127 10.90 9.75 4.46
C LEU A 127 11.48 9.76 5.88
N TRP A 128 11.35 8.66 6.63
CA TRP A 128 11.89 8.58 7.99
C TRP A 128 13.39 8.27 8.02
N ILE A 129 13.84 7.24 7.30
CA ILE A 129 15.21 6.69 7.45
C ILE A 129 16.15 7.19 6.34
N GLY A 130 15.63 7.72 5.24
CA GLY A 130 16.42 8.08 4.05
C GLY A 130 17.50 9.13 4.27
N ARG A 131 17.50 9.87 5.39
CA ARG A 131 18.59 10.79 5.75
C ARG A 131 19.84 10.08 6.31
N GLY A 132 19.68 8.92 6.93
CA GLY A 132 20.77 8.09 7.48
C GLY A 132 21.03 6.81 6.70
N ALA A 133 20.19 6.49 5.72
CA ALA A 133 20.29 5.27 4.93
C ALA A 133 21.41 5.36 3.89
N VAL A 134 22.19 4.30 3.78
CA VAL A 134 23.27 4.19 2.79
C VAL A 134 22.82 3.25 1.68
N TRP A 135 23.07 3.63 0.42
CA TRP A 135 22.84 2.74 -0.72
C TRP A 135 24.03 1.79 -0.89
N GLN A 136 24.12 0.80 0.00
CA GLN A 136 25.17 -0.21 0.02
C GLN A 136 24.55 -1.59 0.21
N ASN A 137 25.19 -2.62 -0.36
CA ASN A 137 24.74 -4.00 -0.20
C ASN A 137 25.21 -4.64 1.12
N GLN A 138 25.55 -3.81 2.11
CA GLN A 138 25.88 -4.26 3.45
C GLN A 138 24.59 -4.23 4.25
N TRP A 139 24.21 -5.42 4.75
CA TRP A 139 23.02 -5.58 5.57
C TRP A 139 23.43 -5.55 7.05
N SER A 140 22.75 -4.74 7.83
CA SER A 140 22.93 -4.65 9.28
C SER A 140 22.29 -5.86 9.97
N GLY A 141 22.89 -6.33 11.07
CA GLY A 141 22.50 -7.57 11.75
C GLY A 141 21.35 -7.42 12.75
N PHE A 142 20.28 -6.70 12.37
CA PHE A 142 19.09 -6.51 13.21
C PHE A 142 18.35 -7.82 13.54
#